data_AF-A0AB34QXJ8-F1
#
_entry.id   AF-A0AB34QXJ8-F1
#
_cell.length_a   1.000
_cell.length_b   1.000
_cell.length_c   1.000
_cell.angle_alpha   90.00
_cell.angle_beta   90.00
_cell.angle_gamma   90.00
#
_symmetry.space_group_name_H-M   'P 1'
#
loop_
_entity.id
_entity.type
_entity.pdbx_description
1 polymer ?
#
loop_
_entity_poly.entity_id
_entity_poly.type
_entity_poly.pdbx_seq_one_letter_code
_entity_poly.pdbx_strand_id
1 'polypeptide(L)'
;MKRTLFGTVAAGIMIFGTLAAPLPQAANAQSFTLNEPSQTITFSPLQLQNETSAQQAKIAAASQIDSYYQSAHGKSGPALKKALHDIIDDHKQLSYSQVWDALKKTDEDPKNPNNVLLLYSGVSRSKQANGGNVGQWNREHVWAKSHGNFGTSQGPGTDLHHLRATDVQTNSTRGNLDFDLGGNEYKGAPGNFYDSDSFEPHSRVKGDVARMLFYMAVRYEGDDRFPDLELNDKVNNGSAPLHGKMSVLLKWHKQDPVDQIERNRNEIIYQTYQNNRNPFIDHPEWASEIWE
;
A
#
# COMPACT_ATOMS: atom_id res chain seq x y z
N MET A 1 -14.66 45.71 -38.71
CA MET A 1 -13.56 44.74 -38.89
C MET A 1 -13.71 43.63 -37.86
N LYS A 2 -13.83 42.39 -38.38
CA LYS A 2 -13.61 41.05 -37.77
C LYS A 2 -14.12 40.73 -36.34
N ARG A 3 -15.16 39.90 -36.32
CA ARG A 3 -15.52 38.88 -35.30
C ARG A 3 -14.41 37.82 -35.16
N THR A 4 -14.39 37.06 -34.06
CA THR A 4 -14.32 35.55 -33.92
C THR A 4 -13.91 35.23 -32.47
N LEU A 5 -14.78 34.71 -31.59
CA LEU A 5 -15.17 33.30 -31.34
C LEU A 5 -14.03 32.41 -30.81
N PHE A 6 -14.06 32.05 -29.52
CA PHE A 6 -13.28 30.93 -28.96
C PHE A 6 -14.18 29.69 -28.98
N GLY A 7 -13.76 28.69 -29.78
CA GLY A 7 -14.40 27.40 -29.91
C GLY A 7 -13.72 26.32 -29.07
N THR A 8 -14.57 25.50 -28.47
CA THR A 8 -14.34 24.28 -27.70
C THR A 8 -13.47 23.25 -28.44
N VAL A 9 -12.54 22.59 -27.73
CA VAL A 9 -11.86 21.38 -28.24
C VAL A 9 -12.64 20.16 -27.78
N ALA A 10 -13.26 19.48 -28.74
CA ALA A 10 -13.87 18.17 -28.58
C ALA A 10 -12.80 17.08 -28.75
N ALA A 11 -12.72 16.14 -27.81
CA ALA A 11 -11.93 14.93 -27.92
C ALA A 11 -12.67 13.91 -28.82
N GLY A 12 -12.18 13.71 -30.03
CA GLY A 12 -12.66 12.68 -30.95
C GLY A 12 -11.94 11.36 -30.73
N ILE A 13 -12.71 10.34 -30.33
CA ILE A 13 -12.33 8.93 -30.34
C ILE A 13 -12.11 8.48 -31.79
N MET A 14 -10.95 7.90 -32.11
CA MET A 14 -10.75 7.15 -33.35
C MET A 14 -10.41 5.69 -33.05
N ILE A 15 -11.25 4.84 -33.62
CA ILE A 15 -11.18 3.38 -33.73
C ILE A 15 -10.05 3.02 -34.71
N PHE A 16 -9.13 2.12 -34.33
CA PHE A 16 -8.20 1.51 -35.29
C PHE A 16 -8.75 0.20 -35.82
N GLY A 17 -9.11 0.22 -37.11
CA GLY A 17 -9.24 -0.97 -37.94
C GLY A 17 -7.86 -1.55 -38.29
N THR A 18 -7.80 -2.87 -38.37
CA THR A 18 -6.64 -3.67 -38.76
C THR A 18 -6.25 -3.41 -40.21
N LEU A 19 -5.00 -3.03 -40.45
CA LEU A 19 -4.28 -3.24 -41.72
C LEU A 19 -2.77 -3.20 -41.45
N ALA A 20 -2.11 -4.32 -41.74
CA ALA A 20 -0.67 -4.45 -41.69
C ALA A 20 0.00 -3.54 -42.74
N ALA A 21 0.97 -2.75 -42.33
CA ALA A 21 1.86 -1.99 -43.20
C ALA A 21 3.29 -2.03 -42.64
N PRO A 22 4.34 -2.04 -43.51
CA PRO A 22 5.69 -2.47 -43.15
C PRO A 22 6.46 -1.42 -42.33
N LEU A 23 7.43 -1.92 -41.55
CA LEU A 23 8.34 -1.16 -40.69
C LEU A 23 9.01 0.03 -41.41
N PRO A 24 8.90 1.27 -40.89
CA PRO A 24 9.72 2.36 -41.39
C PRO A 24 11.13 2.33 -40.78
N GLN A 25 12.09 2.45 -41.67
CA GLN A 25 13.51 2.60 -41.44
C GLN A 25 13.83 3.99 -40.86
N ALA A 26 14.75 4.04 -39.89
CA ALA A 26 15.40 5.22 -39.29
C ALA A 26 14.47 6.28 -38.66
N ALA A 27 14.32 6.22 -37.34
CA ALA A 27 13.71 7.29 -36.54
C ALA A 27 14.62 8.52 -36.50
N ASN A 28 14.20 9.59 -37.20
CA ASN A 28 14.75 10.93 -37.00
C ASN A 28 14.46 11.39 -35.56
N ALA A 29 15.47 11.94 -34.89
CA ALA A 29 15.34 12.52 -33.56
C ALA A 29 14.27 13.62 -33.56
N GLN A 30 13.16 13.42 -32.85
CA GLN A 30 12.17 14.46 -32.60
C GLN A 30 12.62 15.27 -31.39
N SER A 31 12.87 16.57 -31.60
CA SER A 31 13.12 17.52 -30.53
C SER A 31 11.79 18.17 -30.12
N PHE A 32 11.47 18.12 -28.83
CA PHE A 32 10.34 18.85 -28.26
C PHE A 32 10.89 20.07 -27.50
N THR A 33 10.41 21.26 -27.85
CA THR A 33 10.78 22.52 -27.18
C THR A 33 9.74 22.89 -26.14
N LEU A 34 10.14 22.91 -24.86
CA LEU A 34 9.37 23.55 -23.78
C LEU A 34 9.90 24.98 -23.60
N ASN A 35 8.99 25.95 -23.48
CA ASN A 35 9.30 27.37 -23.60
C ASN A 35 9.44 28.03 -22.21
N GLU A 36 10.65 27.97 -21.64
CA GLU A 36 11.24 28.79 -20.55
C GLU A 36 12.79 28.69 -20.75
N PRO A 37 13.65 29.60 -20.24
CA PRO A 37 14.85 30.07 -20.96
C PRO A 37 15.81 28.95 -21.39
N SER A 38 15.84 28.80 -22.72
CA SER A 38 16.77 28.09 -23.61
C SER A 38 17.85 27.20 -22.99
N GLN A 39 17.43 26.03 -22.49
CA GLN A 39 18.24 24.82 -22.49
C GLN A 39 17.58 23.84 -23.47
N THR A 40 18.16 23.66 -24.66
CA THR A 40 17.67 22.65 -25.61
C THR A 40 18.07 21.27 -25.09
N ILE A 41 17.16 20.58 -24.42
CA ILE A 41 17.36 19.18 -24.01
C ILE A 41 17.07 18.30 -25.23
N THR A 42 18.12 17.81 -25.90
CA THR A 42 17.99 16.80 -26.96
C THR A 42 18.07 15.41 -26.36
N PHE A 43 16.99 14.64 -26.45
CA PHE A 43 17.00 13.21 -26.15
C PHE A 43 17.52 12.42 -27.35
N SER A 44 18.41 11.46 -27.11
CA SER A 44 18.76 10.46 -28.11
C SER A 44 17.55 9.58 -28.44
N PRO A 45 17.49 8.97 -29.64
CA PRO A 45 16.41 8.05 -30.00
C PRO A 45 16.19 6.91 -29.00
N LEU A 46 17.26 6.42 -28.35
CA LEU A 46 17.19 5.40 -27.29
C LEU A 46 16.56 5.92 -26.01
N GLN A 47 16.84 7.17 -25.61
CA GLN A 47 16.19 7.80 -24.45
C GLN A 47 14.69 7.97 -24.72
N LEU A 48 14.32 8.43 -25.92
CA LEU A 48 12.92 8.60 -26.30
C LEU A 48 12.16 7.27 -26.34
N GLN A 49 12.78 6.20 -26.84
CA GLN A 49 12.23 4.85 -26.81
C GLN A 49 12.03 4.35 -25.37
N ASN A 50 13.03 4.50 -24.51
CA ASN A 50 12.93 4.08 -23.11
C ASN A 50 11.83 4.83 -22.34
N GLU A 51 11.70 6.14 -22.55
CA GLU A 51 10.62 6.94 -21.93
C GLU A 51 9.24 6.50 -22.45
N THR A 52 9.12 6.25 -23.76
CA THR A 52 7.87 5.77 -24.36
C THR A 52 7.47 4.40 -23.82
N SER A 53 8.42 3.46 -23.69
CA SER A 53 8.16 2.14 -23.11
C SER A 53 7.81 2.22 -21.64
N ALA A 54 8.48 3.07 -20.86
CA ALA A 54 8.14 3.29 -19.45
C ALA A 54 6.73 3.88 -19.28
N GLN A 55 6.33 4.79 -20.18
CA GLN A 55 4.99 5.36 -20.16
C GLN A 55 3.91 4.32 -20.54
N GLN A 56 4.16 3.49 -21.55
CA GLN A 56 3.25 2.41 -21.93
C GLN A 56 3.09 1.38 -20.80
N ALA A 57 4.18 1.02 -20.12
CA ALA A 57 4.13 0.13 -18.96
C ALA A 57 3.29 0.70 -17.81
N LYS A 58 3.42 2.01 -17.53
CA LYS A 58 2.59 2.69 -16.53
C LYS A 58 1.10 2.67 -16.88
N ILE A 59 0.76 2.93 -18.14
CA ILE A 59 -0.64 2.89 -18.61
C ILE A 59 -1.21 1.48 -18.51
N ALA A 60 -0.44 0.47 -18.91
CA ALA A 60 -0.86 -0.93 -18.82
C ALA A 60 -1.09 -1.36 -17.36
N ALA A 61 -0.18 -0.99 -16.45
CA ALA A 61 -0.33 -1.26 -15.03
C ALA A 61 -1.58 -0.58 -14.46
N ALA A 62 -1.80 0.71 -14.77
CA ALA A 62 -3.00 1.44 -14.34
C ALA A 62 -4.29 0.79 -14.87
N SER A 63 -4.31 0.36 -16.13
CA SER A 63 -5.45 -0.35 -16.73
C SER A 63 -5.72 -1.71 -16.08
N GLN A 64 -4.67 -2.42 -15.66
CA GLN A 64 -4.82 -3.70 -14.95
C GLN A 64 -5.42 -3.50 -13.56
N ILE A 65 -4.96 -2.48 -12.82
CA ILE A 65 -5.53 -2.12 -11.52
C ILE A 65 -7.00 -1.71 -11.67
N ASP A 66 -7.31 -0.86 -12.65
CA ASP A 66 -8.68 -0.42 -12.91
C ASP A 66 -9.63 -1.58 -13.21
N SER A 67 -9.16 -2.54 -14.02
CA SER A 67 -9.92 -3.77 -14.32
C SER A 67 -10.10 -4.66 -13.09
N TYR A 68 -9.08 -4.73 -12.22
CA TYR A 68 -9.13 -5.51 -10.98
C TYR A 68 -10.23 -5.00 -10.04
N TYR A 69 -10.50 -3.69 -10.03
CA TYR A 69 -11.51 -3.07 -9.19
C TYR A 69 -12.83 -2.72 -9.89
N GLN A 70 -13.09 -3.29 -11.08
CA GLN A 70 -14.24 -2.93 -11.91
C GLN A 70 -15.59 -2.96 -11.18
N SER A 71 -15.78 -3.90 -10.25
CA SER A 71 -17.03 -4.07 -9.49
C SER A 71 -17.19 -3.08 -8.32
N ALA A 72 -16.14 -2.34 -7.96
CA ALA A 72 -16.17 -1.31 -6.92
C ALA A 72 -16.54 0.08 -7.48
N HIS A 73 -16.30 0.31 -8.77
CA HIS A 73 -16.50 1.62 -9.40
C HIS A 73 -17.90 2.20 -9.22
N GLY A 74 -17.95 3.48 -8.82
CA GLY A 74 -19.19 4.24 -8.63
C GLY A 74 -19.97 3.88 -7.36
N LYS A 75 -19.44 3.02 -6.50
CA LYS A 75 -20.03 2.70 -5.18
C LYS A 75 -19.41 3.57 -4.09
N SER A 76 -20.12 3.72 -2.98
CA SER A 76 -19.62 4.36 -1.75
C SER A 76 -20.21 3.67 -0.51
N GLY A 77 -19.72 4.05 0.68
CA GLY A 77 -20.19 3.57 1.97
C GLY A 77 -20.18 2.05 2.08
N PRO A 78 -21.22 1.43 2.69
CA PRO A 78 -21.31 -0.02 2.84
C PRO A 78 -21.29 -0.78 1.50
N ALA A 79 -21.80 -0.19 0.42
CA ALA A 79 -21.80 -0.85 -0.90
C ALA A 79 -20.39 -0.95 -1.48
N LEU A 80 -19.55 0.07 -1.28
CA LEU A 80 -18.14 0.04 -1.66
C LEU A 80 -17.36 -0.92 -0.77
N LYS A 81 -17.55 -0.86 0.56
CA LYS A 81 -16.90 -1.79 1.51
C LYS A 81 -17.13 -3.25 1.10
N LYS A 82 -18.40 -3.63 0.89
CA LYS A 82 -18.77 -4.97 0.45
C LYS A 82 -18.14 -5.33 -0.91
N ALA A 83 -18.17 -4.42 -1.88
CA ALA A 83 -17.60 -4.70 -3.19
C ALA A 83 -16.09 -4.94 -3.12
N LEU A 84 -15.38 -4.20 -2.27
CA LEU A 84 -13.95 -4.39 -2.04
C LEU A 84 -13.67 -5.70 -1.30
N HIS A 85 -14.47 -6.04 -0.29
CA HIS A 85 -14.39 -7.35 0.38
C HIS A 85 -14.51 -8.49 -0.64
N ASP A 86 -15.58 -8.50 -1.45
CA ASP A 86 -15.81 -9.51 -2.50
C ASP A 86 -14.67 -9.60 -3.54
N ILE A 87 -13.83 -8.56 -3.69
CA ILE A 87 -12.68 -8.56 -4.62
C ILE A 87 -11.43 -9.17 -3.98
N ILE A 88 -11.24 -8.97 -2.68
CA ILE A 88 -9.98 -9.28 -1.99
C ILE A 88 -10.09 -10.46 -1.00
N ASP A 89 -11.31 -10.95 -0.75
CA ASP A 89 -11.62 -12.05 0.16
C ASP A 89 -10.85 -13.33 -0.23
N ASP A 90 -10.84 -13.73 -1.49
CA ASP A 90 -10.00 -14.85 -1.92
C ASP A 90 -8.57 -14.42 -2.23
N HIS A 91 -7.61 -15.18 -1.69
CA HIS A 91 -6.19 -14.96 -1.93
C HIS A 91 -5.39 -16.23 -1.62
N LYS A 92 -4.22 -16.35 -2.25
CA LYS A 92 -3.27 -17.42 -1.94
C LYS A 92 -2.70 -17.22 -0.54
N GLN A 93 -2.96 -18.18 0.34
CA GLN A 93 -2.53 -18.11 1.74
C GLN A 93 -1.14 -18.72 1.93
N LEU A 94 -0.22 -17.96 2.54
CA LEU A 94 1.10 -18.46 2.92
C LEU A 94 1.06 -19.22 4.24
N SER A 95 1.97 -20.19 4.40
CA SER A 95 2.29 -20.72 5.71
C SER A 95 3.07 -19.69 6.52
N TYR A 96 3.03 -19.79 7.86
CA TYR A 96 3.76 -18.86 8.70
C TYR A 96 5.27 -18.89 8.46
N SER A 97 5.85 -20.04 8.10
CA SER A 97 7.28 -20.11 7.76
C SER A 97 7.59 -19.36 6.45
N GLN A 98 6.73 -19.45 5.45
CA GLN A 98 6.90 -18.74 4.16
C GLN A 98 6.87 -17.22 4.30
N VAL A 99 6.16 -16.69 5.31
CA VAL A 99 6.13 -15.24 5.60
C VAL A 99 7.55 -14.67 5.78
N TRP A 100 8.49 -15.42 6.35
CA TRP A 100 9.87 -14.92 6.51
C TRP A 100 10.51 -14.56 5.18
N ASP A 101 10.36 -15.42 4.18
CA ASP A 101 10.97 -15.19 2.87
C ASP A 101 10.21 -14.13 2.08
N ALA A 102 8.89 -14.04 2.29
CA ALA A 102 8.10 -12.94 1.75
C ALA A 102 8.51 -11.58 2.33
N LEU A 103 8.67 -11.44 3.65
CA LEU A 103 9.07 -10.17 4.26
C LEU A 103 10.48 -9.71 3.85
N LYS A 104 11.39 -10.64 3.59
CA LYS A 104 12.69 -10.32 2.98
C LYS A 104 12.56 -9.69 1.59
N LYS A 105 11.40 -9.79 0.94
CA LYS A 105 11.14 -9.19 -0.38
C LYS A 105 10.21 -7.99 -0.30
N THR A 106 9.10 -8.09 0.43
CA THR A 106 8.13 -7.00 0.56
C THR A 106 8.69 -5.80 1.31
N ASP A 107 9.60 -6.04 2.25
CA ASP A 107 10.17 -5.01 3.12
C ASP A 107 11.66 -4.80 2.81
N GLU A 108 12.14 -5.23 1.64
CA GLU A 108 13.53 -5.02 1.19
C GLU A 108 13.90 -3.54 1.21
N ASP A 109 15.07 -3.21 1.77
CA ASP A 109 15.56 -1.83 1.76
C ASP A 109 15.98 -1.45 0.32
N PRO A 110 15.36 -0.43 -0.32
CA PRO A 110 15.68 -0.04 -1.68
C PRO A 110 17.12 0.46 -1.85
N LYS A 111 17.79 0.85 -0.76
CA LYS A 111 19.20 1.29 -0.76
C LYS A 111 20.16 0.15 -0.44
N ASN A 112 19.68 -0.97 0.09
CA ASN A 112 20.48 -2.14 0.41
C ASN A 112 19.67 -3.44 0.30
N PRO A 113 19.71 -4.12 -0.85
CA PRO A 113 18.95 -5.35 -1.08
C PRO A 113 19.29 -6.54 -0.17
N ASN A 114 20.35 -6.46 0.63
CA ASN A 114 20.68 -7.48 1.64
C ASN A 114 19.94 -7.27 2.97
N ASN A 115 19.22 -6.15 3.10
CA ASN A 115 18.54 -5.72 4.30
C ASN A 115 17.02 -5.60 4.07
N VAL A 116 16.29 -5.57 5.19
CA VAL A 116 14.90 -5.11 5.27
C VAL A 116 14.86 -3.74 5.95
N LEU A 117 13.88 -2.92 5.59
CA LEU A 117 13.58 -1.66 6.24
C LEU A 117 12.52 -1.88 7.34
N LEU A 118 12.89 -1.66 8.60
CA LEU A 118 12.01 -1.94 9.73
C LEU A 118 10.88 -0.89 9.83
N LEU A 119 9.63 -1.35 9.94
CA LEU A 119 8.43 -0.50 9.88
C LEU A 119 8.51 0.74 10.77
N TYR A 120 8.65 0.54 12.10
CA TYR A 120 8.52 1.63 13.07
C TYR A 120 9.79 2.48 13.22
N SER A 121 10.98 1.93 13.03
CA SER A 121 12.24 2.68 13.19
C SER A 121 12.86 3.20 11.88
N GLY A 122 12.54 2.60 10.73
CA GLY A 122 13.15 2.93 9.44
C GLY A 122 14.60 2.48 9.35
N VAL A 123 15.06 1.65 10.30
CA VAL A 123 16.41 1.10 10.31
C VAL A 123 16.53 0.04 9.23
N SER A 124 17.60 0.12 8.45
CA SER A 124 18.02 -0.94 7.54
C SER A 124 18.71 -2.06 8.30
N ARG A 125 18.15 -3.27 8.29
CA ARG A 125 18.67 -4.42 9.04
C ARG A 125 18.83 -5.66 8.16
N SER A 126 19.92 -6.41 8.37
CA SER A 126 20.21 -7.63 7.61
C SER A 126 19.01 -8.58 7.55
N LYS A 127 18.72 -9.09 6.35
CA LYS A 127 17.72 -10.14 6.11
C LYS A 127 17.99 -11.42 6.91
N GLN A 128 19.25 -11.64 7.31
CA GLN A 128 19.69 -12.79 8.10
C GLN A 128 19.62 -12.54 9.61
N ALA A 129 19.42 -11.29 10.04
CA ALA A 129 19.23 -10.93 11.44
C ALA A 129 17.75 -11.07 11.83
N ASN A 130 17.08 -12.14 11.41
CA ASN A 130 15.67 -12.40 11.69
C ASN A 130 15.52 -13.48 12.78
N GLY A 131 14.59 -13.31 13.71
CA GLY A 131 14.42 -14.26 14.81
C GLY A 131 13.67 -13.68 16.00
N GLY A 132 14.14 -13.96 17.21
CA GLY A 132 13.51 -13.55 18.47
C GLY A 132 14.44 -12.88 19.47
N ASN A 133 15.72 -12.69 19.12
CA ASN A 133 16.71 -12.08 20.01
C ASN A 133 16.75 -10.55 19.84
N VAL A 134 17.27 -9.86 20.85
CA VAL A 134 17.57 -8.42 20.78
C VAL A 134 18.51 -8.13 19.59
N GLY A 135 18.22 -7.06 18.84
CA GLY A 135 18.94 -6.71 17.62
C GLY A 135 18.51 -7.48 16.37
N GLN A 136 17.64 -8.49 16.50
CA GLN A 136 16.99 -9.13 15.37
C GLN A 136 15.67 -8.45 15.02
N TRP A 137 15.17 -8.71 13.81
CA TRP A 137 13.81 -8.36 13.42
C TRP A 137 12.89 -9.58 13.47
N ASN A 138 11.59 -9.32 13.68
CA ASN A 138 10.54 -10.32 13.65
C ASN A 138 9.32 -9.82 12.86
N ARG A 139 8.28 -10.66 12.82
CA ARG A 139 7.01 -10.40 12.15
C ARG A 139 6.11 -9.57 13.07
N GLU A 140 5.88 -8.33 12.70
CA GLU A 140 4.86 -7.46 13.25
C GLU A 140 3.50 -7.86 12.68
N HIS A 141 2.54 -8.20 13.53
CA HIS A 141 1.13 -8.25 13.15
C HIS A 141 0.54 -6.87 13.40
N VAL A 142 0.49 -6.01 12.37
CA VAL A 142 0.02 -4.62 12.55
C VAL A 142 -1.43 -4.61 13.05
N TRP A 143 -2.30 -5.49 12.54
CA TRP A 143 -3.48 -5.85 13.32
C TRP A 143 -3.07 -6.81 14.43
N ALA A 144 -3.12 -6.36 15.68
CA ALA A 144 -2.70 -7.20 16.79
C ALA A 144 -3.61 -8.44 16.89
N LYS A 145 -3.00 -9.63 16.89
CA LYS A 145 -3.68 -10.94 16.96
C LYS A 145 -4.75 -11.04 18.05
N SER A 146 -4.50 -10.43 19.22
CA SER A 146 -5.43 -10.42 20.35
C SER A 146 -6.72 -9.65 20.06
N HIS A 147 -6.67 -8.66 19.16
CA HIS A 147 -7.79 -7.86 18.68
C HIS A 147 -8.45 -8.46 17.44
N GLY A 148 -8.24 -9.75 17.16
CA GLY A 148 -8.92 -10.45 16.06
C GLY A 148 -9.11 -11.94 16.31
N ASN A 149 -8.80 -12.42 17.53
CA ASN A 149 -8.85 -13.82 17.92
C ASN A 149 -8.22 -14.79 16.89
N PHE A 150 -7.08 -14.40 16.33
CA PHE A 150 -6.36 -15.23 15.36
C PHE A 150 -4.91 -15.51 15.80
N GLY A 151 -4.38 -16.63 15.34
CA GLY A 151 -3.02 -17.06 15.64
C GLY A 151 -2.05 -16.77 14.50
N THR A 152 -1.21 -17.75 14.19
CA THR A 152 -0.30 -17.72 13.03
C THR A 152 -0.73 -18.73 11.97
N SER A 153 -1.98 -19.18 12.03
CA SER A 153 -2.58 -20.06 11.01
C SER A 153 -2.89 -19.26 9.74
N GLN A 154 -3.02 -19.97 8.62
CA GLN A 154 -3.36 -19.39 7.32
C GLN A 154 -4.67 -18.59 7.39
N GLY A 155 -4.66 -17.38 6.82
CA GLY A 155 -5.69 -16.35 6.98
C GLY A 155 -5.05 -15.05 7.52
N PRO A 156 -5.69 -14.31 8.44
CA PRO A 156 -5.16 -13.04 8.94
C PRO A 156 -3.80 -13.21 9.62
N GLY A 157 -3.53 -14.37 10.22
CA GLY A 157 -2.25 -14.68 10.86
C GLY A 157 -1.04 -14.74 9.93
N THR A 158 -1.25 -14.90 8.62
CA THR A 158 -0.19 -15.00 7.60
C THR A 158 -0.36 -14.01 6.44
N ASP A 159 -1.32 -13.08 6.55
CA ASP A 159 -1.60 -12.09 5.53
C ASP A 159 -0.49 -11.02 5.46
N LEU A 160 0.20 -11.01 4.33
CA LEU A 160 1.27 -10.09 4.04
C LEU A 160 0.80 -8.65 4.02
N HIS A 161 -0.46 -8.33 3.72
CA HIS A 161 -0.85 -6.92 3.65
C HIS A 161 -0.66 -6.18 4.96
N HIS A 162 -0.77 -6.87 6.11
CA HIS A 162 -0.55 -6.29 7.45
C HIS A 162 0.70 -6.79 8.20
N LEU A 163 1.43 -7.77 7.64
CA LEU A 163 2.64 -8.31 8.26
C LEU A 163 3.84 -7.48 7.85
N ARG A 164 4.63 -7.01 8.81
CA ARG A 164 5.81 -6.16 8.54
C ARG A 164 7.04 -6.65 9.29
N ALA A 165 8.22 -6.35 8.78
CA ALA A 165 9.47 -6.53 9.50
C ALA A 165 9.64 -5.40 10.54
N THR A 166 9.90 -5.77 11.78
CA THR A 166 10.13 -4.80 12.87
C THR A 166 11.22 -5.28 13.82
N ASP A 167 11.85 -4.36 14.55
CA ASP A 167 12.76 -4.72 15.63
C ASP A 167 12.01 -5.49 16.73
N VAL A 168 12.61 -6.56 17.25
CA VAL A 168 11.99 -7.42 18.28
C VAL A 168 11.58 -6.63 19.54
N GLN A 169 12.39 -5.68 19.99
CA GLN A 169 12.07 -4.88 21.18
C GLN A 169 10.98 -3.86 20.88
N THR A 170 11.00 -3.26 19.70
CA THR A 170 9.92 -2.36 19.26
C THR A 170 8.60 -3.11 19.11
N ASN A 171 8.59 -4.30 18.52
CA ASN A 171 7.41 -5.17 18.47
C ASN A 171 6.88 -5.48 19.87
N SER A 172 7.78 -5.88 20.78
CA SER A 172 7.41 -6.18 22.16
C SER A 172 6.85 -4.96 22.90
N THR A 173 7.35 -3.75 22.61
CA THR A 173 6.87 -2.50 23.21
C THR A 173 5.51 -2.12 22.65
N ARG A 174 5.31 -2.26 21.34
CA ARG A 174 4.02 -2.03 20.70
C ARG A 174 2.97 -3.01 21.21
N GLY A 175 3.35 -4.28 21.38
CA GLY A 175 2.50 -5.32 21.95
C GLY A 175 1.16 -5.43 21.23
N ASN A 176 0.07 -5.20 21.97
CA ASN A 176 -1.29 -5.16 21.45
C ASN A 176 -1.95 -3.78 21.62
N LEU A 177 -1.16 -2.72 21.79
CA LEU A 177 -1.67 -1.36 21.93
C LEU A 177 -2.46 -0.98 20.67
N ASP A 178 -3.58 -0.30 20.87
CA ASP A 178 -4.36 0.28 19.78
C ASP A 178 -3.57 1.41 19.11
N PHE A 179 -3.87 1.72 17.86
CA PHE A 179 -3.27 2.89 17.21
C PHE A 179 -4.06 4.16 17.54
N ASP A 180 -3.41 5.10 18.22
CA ASP A 180 -3.87 6.46 18.54
C ASP A 180 -2.62 7.34 18.71
N LEU A 181 -2.73 8.51 19.36
CA LEU A 181 -1.65 9.48 19.53
C LEU A 181 -0.57 9.07 20.54
N GLY A 182 -0.72 7.95 21.26
CA GLY A 182 0.23 7.55 22.29
C GLY A 182 0.43 8.64 23.35
N GLY A 183 1.63 8.69 23.92
CA GLY A 183 1.99 9.77 24.85
C GLY A 183 3.49 10.01 24.94
N ASN A 184 4.23 9.05 25.48
CA ASN A 184 5.67 9.21 25.71
C ASN A 184 6.48 8.67 24.54
N GLU A 185 7.55 9.38 24.17
CA GLU A 185 8.44 8.92 23.11
C GLU A 185 9.15 7.62 23.50
N TYR A 186 9.07 6.63 22.62
CA TYR A 186 9.80 5.38 22.75
C TYR A 186 11.24 5.53 22.29
N LYS A 187 12.18 5.54 23.25
CA LYS A 187 13.62 5.73 22.99
C LYS A 187 14.25 4.67 22.09
N GLY A 188 13.69 3.45 22.04
CA GLY A 188 14.21 2.38 21.19
C GLY A 188 13.94 2.57 19.69
N ALA A 189 12.97 3.42 19.36
CA ALA A 189 12.70 3.87 18.00
C ALA A 189 12.15 5.32 18.06
N PRO A 190 13.03 6.33 18.16
CA PRO A 190 12.62 7.73 18.29
C PRO A 190 11.61 8.16 17.21
N GLY A 191 10.71 9.07 17.58
CA GLY A 191 9.57 9.48 16.77
C GLY A 191 8.36 8.54 16.80
N ASN A 192 8.43 7.42 17.51
CA ASN A 192 7.25 6.62 17.89
C ASN A 192 6.88 6.95 19.34
N PHE A 193 5.59 6.95 19.66
CA PHE A 193 5.09 7.26 21.00
C PHE A 193 4.17 6.15 21.49
N TYR A 194 4.09 5.98 22.80
CA TYR A 194 3.20 5.00 23.41
C TYR A 194 2.77 5.45 24.79
N ASP A 195 1.63 4.93 25.24
CA ASP A 195 1.14 5.05 26.60
C ASP A 195 0.56 3.69 27.07
N SER A 196 -0.41 3.71 27.98
CA SER A 196 -0.96 2.49 28.56
C SER A 196 -1.85 1.68 27.62
N ASP A 197 -2.45 2.32 26.60
CA ASP A 197 -3.42 1.67 25.72
C ASP A 197 -3.20 1.95 24.23
N SER A 198 -2.30 2.86 23.87
CA SER A 198 -2.08 3.26 22.50
C SER A 198 -0.62 3.41 22.07
N PHE A 199 -0.41 3.28 20.76
CA PHE A 199 0.87 3.47 20.07
C PHE A 199 0.68 4.43 18.88
N GLU A 200 1.52 5.46 18.81
CA GLU A 200 1.65 6.34 17.66
C GLU A 200 2.93 5.99 16.89
N PRO A 201 2.83 5.51 15.64
CA PRO A 201 4.00 5.21 14.86
C PRO A 201 4.65 6.50 14.35
N HIS A 202 5.92 6.40 13.97
CA HIS A 202 6.63 7.50 13.34
C HIS A 202 5.86 8.02 12.12
N SER A 203 5.90 9.34 11.93
CA SER A 203 5.14 10.08 10.91
C SER A 203 5.26 9.59 9.47
N ARG A 204 6.30 8.81 9.14
CA ARG A 204 6.60 8.33 7.78
C ARG A 204 5.89 7.01 7.43
N VAL A 205 5.22 6.39 8.40
CA VAL A 205 4.48 5.12 8.24
C VAL A 205 3.09 5.21 8.87
N LYS A 206 2.61 6.42 9.14
CA LYS A 206 1.28 6.64 9.73
C LYS A 206 0.19 6.26 8.73
N GLY A 207 0.41 6.60 7.46
CA GLY A 207 -0.45 6.23 6.35
C GLY A 207 -0.38 4.74 6.05
N ASP A 208 0.82 4.14 6.04
CA ASP A 208 1.00 2.69 5.92
C ASP A 208 0.14 1.95 6.95
N VAL A 209 0.26 2.30 8.23
CA VAL A 209 -0.47 1.66 9.32
C VAL A 209 -1.97 1.82 9.13
N ALA A 210 -2.44 3.02 8.79
CA ALA A 210 -3.85 3.27 8.50
C ALA A 210 -4.38 2.37 7.37
N ARG A 211 -3.68 2.31 6.24
CA ARG A 211 -4.10 1.50 5.08
C ARG A 211 -4.01 -0.01 5.33
N MET A 212 -3.09 -0.47 6.18
CA MET A 212 -3.07 -1.87 6.63
C MET A 212 -4.29 -2.21 7.49
N LEU A 213 -4.72 -1.29 8.36
CA LEU A 213 -5.91 -1.46 9.20
C LEU A 213 -7.22 -1.38 8.40
N PHE A 214 -7.33 -0.43 7.48
CA PHE A 214 -8.45 -0.35 6.55
C PHE A 214 -8.59 -1.63 5.74
N TYR A 215 -7.48 -2.15 5.21
CA TYR A 215 -7.46 -3.42 4.50
C TYR A 215 -7.97 -4.57 5.36
N MET A 216 -7.46 -4.73 6.58
CA MET A 216 -7.88 -5.82 7.45
C MET A 216 -9.38 -5.77 7.78
N ALA A 217 -9.92 -4.56 7.97
CA ALA A 217 -11.33 -4.36 8.27
C ALA A 217 -12.28 -4.53 7.07
N VAL A 218 -11.74 -4.48 5.84
CA VAL A 218 -12.48 -4.79 4.62
C VAL A 218 -12.28 -6.23 4.20
N ARG A 219 -11.11 -6.81 4.41
CA ARG A 219 -10.82 -8.19 4.02
C ARG A 219 -11.53 -9.19 4.92
N TYR A 220 -11.58 -8.96 6.23
CA TYR A 220 -12.06 -9.96 7.19
C TYR A 220 -13.40 -9.54 7.78
N GLU A 221 -14.49 -9.63 7.00
CA GLU A 221 -15.86 -9.27 7.42
C GLU A 221 -16.62 -10.38 8.19
N GLY A 222 -15.94 -11.44 8.61
CA GLY A 222 -16.52 -12.51 9.43
C GLY A 222 -17.44 -13.50 8.72
N ASP A 223 -17.38 -13.55 7.38
CA ASP A 223 -18.09 -14.52 6.54
C ASP A 223 -17.27 -15.80 6.28
N ASP A 224 -16.06 -15.88 6.83
CA ASP A 224 -15.22 -17.09 6.89
C ASP A 224 -15.13 -17.64 8.33
N ARG A 225 -14.02 -18.33 8.67
CA ARG A 225 -13.83 -18.90 10.02
C ARG A 225 -13.23 -17.91 11.03
N PHE A 226 -12.92 -16.70 10.62
CA PHE A 226 -12.34 -15.65 11.44
C PHE A 226 -13.42 -14.66 11.87
N PRO A 227 -13.21 -13.91 12.97
CA PRO A 227 -14.12 -12.84 13.36
C PRO A 227 -14.20 -11.72 12.33
N ASP A 228 -15.31 -10.99 12.35
CA ASP A 228 -15.45 -9.70 11.69
C ASP A 228 -14.52 -8.68 12.36
N LEU A 229 -13.49 -8.28 11.63
CA LEU A 229 -12.52 -7.29 12.06
C LEU A 229 -13.05 -5.90 11.71
N GLU A 230 -13.27 -5.05 12.70
CA GLU A 230 -13.80 -3.70 12.46
C GLU A 230 -12.94 -2.61 13.10
N LEU A 231 -13.04 -1.40 12.54
CA LEU A 231 -12.45 -0.21 13.15
C LEU A 231 -13.54 0.52 13.94
N ASN A 232 -13.15 1.17 15.04
CA ASN A 232 -14.05 2.03 15.80
C ASN A 232 -13.32 3.29 16.27
N ASP A 233 -14.00 4.19 16.97
CA ASP A 233 -13.37 5.41 17.47
C ASP A 233 -12.92 5.29 18.95
N LYS A 234 -12.47 4.10 19.35
CA LYS A 234 -12.08 3.80 20.73
C LYS A 234 -10.73 3.07 20.79
N VAL A 235 -10.09 3.18 21.94
CA VAL A 235 -8.95 2.35 22.34
C VAL A 235 -9.38 1.44 23.50
N ASN A 236 -8.57 0.43 23.80
CA ASN A 236 -8.80 -0.52 24.90
C ASN A 236 -10.10 -1.32 24.71
N ASN A 237 -10.30 -1.87 23.51
CA ASN A 237 -11.46 -2.70 23.16
C ASN A 237 -11.42 -4.12 23.78
N GLY A 238 -10.46 -4.40 24.66
CA GLY A 238 -10.28 -5.71 25.28
C GLY A 238 -9.91 -6.78 24.25
N SER A 239 -10.75 -7.81 24.12
CA SER A 239 -10.61 -8.89 23.14
C SER A 239 -11.63 -8.82 22.00
N ALA A 240 -12.39 -7.73 21.90
CA ALA A 240 -13.27 -7.53 20.75
C ALA A 240 -12.41 -7.45 19.48
N PRO A 241 -12.94 -7.87 18.32
CA PRO A 241 -12.19 -7.82 17.06
C PRO A 241 -12.12 -6.38 16.50
N LEU A 242 -11.76 -5.41 17.35
CA LEU A 242 -11.79 -3.98 17.09
C LEU A 242 -10.41 -3.41 17.32
N HIS A 243 -9.88 -2.61 16.40
CA HIS A 243 -8.52 -2.14 16.53
C HIS A 243 -8.27 -0.74 15.98
N GLY A 244 -7.58 0.09 16.77
CA GLY A 244 -7.17 1.43 16.36
C GLY A 244 -8.33 2.43 16.26
N LYS A 245 -8.01 3.70 16.48
CA LYS A 245 -8.98 4.78 16.51
C LYS A 245 -9.24 5.35 15.14
N MET A 246 -10.41 5.06 14.58
CA MET A 246 -10.77 5.32 13.19
C MET A 246 -10.57 6.76 12.76
N SER A 247 -11.00 7.75 13.58
CA SER A 247 -10.81 9.17 13.25
C SER A 247 -9.33 9.55 13.12
N VAL A 248 -8.46 8.92 13.90
CA VAL A 248 -7.01 9.15 13.88
C VAL A 248 -6.36 8.46 12.69
N LEU A 249 -6.79 7.23 12.36
CA LEU A 249 -6.32 6.51 11.18
C LEU A 249 -6.67 7.25 9.88
N LEU A 250 -7.89 7.76 9.75
CA LEU A 250 -8.31 8.59 8.60
C LEU A 250 -7.47 9.87 8.49
N LYS A 251 -7.17 10.52 9.62
CA LYS A 251 -6.27 11.67 9.66
C LYS A 251 -4.85 11.31 9.21
N TRP A 252 -4.31 10.21 9.73
CA TRP A 252 -2.98 9.72 9.36
C TRP A 252 -2.87 9.37 7.89
N HIS A 253 -3.86 8.67 7.34
CA HIS A 253 -3.96 8.37 5.92
C HIS A 253 -3.88 9.62 5.03
N LYS A 254 -4.54 10.71 5.42
CA LYS A 254 -4.47 12.00 4.70
C LYS A 254 -3.13 12.72 4.89
N GLN A 255 -2.50 12.59 6.05
CA GLN A 255 -1.23 13.25 6.38
C GLN A 255 -0.01 12.57 5.78
N ASP A 256 -0.10 11.26 5.51
CA ASP A 256 0.97 10.43 4.98
C ASP A 256 0.47 9.68 3.72
N PRO A 257 0.49 10.36 2.55
CA PRO A 257 -0.01 9.82 1.30
C PRO A 257 0.77 8.58 0.83
N VAL A 258 0.13 7.75 0.01
CA VAL A 258 0.74 6.52 -0.52
C VAL A 258 2.05 6.81 -1.25
N ASP A 259 3.13 6.17 -0.81
CA ASP A 259 4.44 6.33 -1.43
C ASP A 259 4.79 5.19 -2.41
N GLN A 260 6.00 5.26 -3.00
CA GLN A 260 6.45 4.24 -3.94
C GLN A 260 6.83 2.92 -3.27
N ILE A 261 7.24 2.95 -2.00
CA ILE A 261 7.59 1.75 -1.23
C ILE A 261 6.32 0.93 -1.02
N GLU A 262 5.22 1.56 -0.62
CA GLU A 262 3.92 0.92 -0.46
C GLU A 262 3.37 0.36 -1.78
N ARG A 263 3.43 1.13 -2.87
CA ARG A 263 3.00 0.64 -4.21
C ARG A 263 3.80 -0.58 -4.65
N ASN A 264 5.13 -0.54 -4.49
CA ASN A 264 6.00 -1.67 -4.83
C ASN A 264 5.68 -2.89 -3.97
N ARG A 265 5.45 -2.69 -2.68
CA ARG A 265 5.09 -3.75 -1.76
C ARG A 265 3.76 -4.40 -2.15
N ASN A 266 2.74 -3.59 -2.46
CA ASN A 266 1.43 -4.07 -2.91
C ASN A 266 1.56 -4.91 -4.19
N GLU A 267 2.37 -4.45 -5.15
CA GLU A 267 2.63 -5.18 -6.39
C GLU A 267 3.36 -6.51 -6.17
N ILE A 268 4.38 -6.54 -5.29
CA ILE A 268 5.09 -7.78 -4.95
C ILE A 268 4.15 -8.81 -4.31
N ILE A 269 3.30 -8.37 -3.38
CA ILE A 269 2.31 -9.24 -2.72
C ILE A 269 1.35 -9.81 -3.77
N TYR A 270 0.83 -8.96 -4.66
CA TYR A 270 -0.08 -9.35 -5.72
C TYR A 270 0.55 -10.33 -6.72
N GLN A 271 1.69 -9.98 -7.31
CA GLN A 271 2.27 -10.80 -8.38
C GLN A 271 2.90 -12.10 -7.88
N THR A 272 3.50 -12.09 -6.69
CA THR A 272 4.40 -13.17 -6.27
C THR A 272 3.80 -14.06 -5.19
N TYR A 273 3.01 -13.50 -4.28
CA TYR A 273 2.69 -14.18 -3.01
C TYR A 273 1.23 -14.54 -2.84
N GLN A 274 0.34 -13.54 -2.78
CA GLN A 274 -1.05 -13.73 -2.35
C GLN A 274 -2.08 -13.49 -3.44
N ASN A 275 -1.72 -12.83 -4.55
CA ASN A 275 -2.64 -12.58 -5.66
C ASN A 275 -3.87 -11.71 -5.32
N ASN A 276 -3.83 -10.99 -4.20
CA ASN A 276 -4.75 -9.91 -3.87
C ASN A 276 -4.00 -8.60 -3.60
N ARG A 277 -4.73 -7.48 -3.70
CA ARG A 277 -4.19 -6.12 -3.57
C ARG A 277 -4.82 -5.40 -2.38
N ASN A 278 -4.10 -4.48 -1.74
CA ASN A 278 -4.67 -3.55 -0.77
C ASN A 278 -5.35 -2.38 -1.50
N PRO A 279 -6.70 -2.28 -1.47
CA PRO A 279 -7.42 -1.24 -2.21
C PRO A 279 -7.05 0.17 -1.78
N PHE A 280 -6.67 0.37 -0.52
CA PHE A 280 -6.37 1.70 0.01
C PHE A 280 -4.97 2.19 -0.37
N ILE A 281 -4.12 1.32 -0.94
CA ILE A 281 -2.84 1.70 -1.56
C ILE A 281 -3.07 2.10 -3.03
N ASP A 282 -3.89 1.33 -3.76
CA ASP A 282 -4.14 1.60 -5.18
C ASP A 282 -5.15 2.75 -5.40
N HIS A 283 -6.13 2.87 -4.50
CA HIS A 283 -7.22 3.86 -4.49
C HIS A 283 -7.39 4.48 -3.09
N PRO A 284 -6.45 5.34 -2.65
CA PRO A 284 -6.48 5.94 -1.32
C PRO A 284 -7.74 6.77 -1.04
N GLU A 285 -8.41 7.29 -2.07
CA GLU A 285 -9.68 8.02 -1.97
C GLU A 285 -10.81 7.19 -1.36
N TRP A 286 -10.82 5.87 -1.55
CA TRP A 286 -11.89 4.99 -1.07
C TRP A 286 -11.97 4.88 0.45
N ALA A 287 -10.90 5.21 1.18
CA ALA A 287 -10.99 5.31 2.63
C ALA A 287 -12.00 6.39 3.06
N SER A 288 -12.02 7.54 2.38
CA SER A 288 -13.01 8.58 2.67
C SER A 288 -14.39 8.17 2.15
N GLU A 289 -14.47 7.57 0.95
CA GLU A 289 -15.76 7.17 0.38
C GLU A 289 -16.50 6.08 1.18
N ILE A 290 -15.80 5.28 2.00
CA ILE A 290 -16.42 4.29 2.89
C ILE A 290 -16.83 4.90 4.23
N TRP A 291 -15.99 5.79 4.81
CA TRP A 291 -16.06 6.14 6.23
C TRP A 291 -16.25 7.63 6.55
N GLU A 292 -16.36 8.51 5.56
CA GLU A 292 -16.67 9.95 5.72
C GLU A 292 -17.91 10.37 4.92
#